data_AF-A0A662SV82-F1
#
_entry.id   AF-A0A662SV82-F1
#
_cell.length_a   1.000
_cell.length_b   1.000
_cell.length_c   1.000
_cell.angle_alpha   90.00
_cell.angle_beta   90.00
_cell.angle_gamma   90.00
#
_symmetry.space_group_name_H-M   'P 1'
#
loop_
_entity.id
_entity.type
_entity.pdbx_description
1 polymer ?
#
loop_
_entity_poly.entity_id
_entity_poly.type
_entity_poly.pdbx_seq_one_letter_code
_entity_poly.pdbx_strand_id
1 'polypeptide(L)'
;MPRSKPEGSMLTGVLVGFIAMLALSWWLPIIGDLIAGFLAGYIAKGSPMRGALAGFLAGVLGAIILAILATTVGLALAGIVGGILGAAAGIAAIILSVKGALLGAVGGAIGALVAHR
;
A
#
# COMPACT_ATOMS: atom_id res chain seq x y z
N MET A 1 23.16 0.76 -29.48
CA MET A 1 22.23 1.21 -28.44
C MET A 1 22.01 0.08 -27.45
N PRO A 2 22.56 0.14 -26.22
CA PRO A 2 22.23 -0.85 -25.21
C PRO A 2 20.77 -0.66 -24.81
N ARG A 3 19.95 -1.70 -25.02
CA ARG A 3 18.55 -1.73 -24.60
C ARG A 3 18.52 -1.67 -23.06
N SER A 4 17.79 -0.69 -22.52
CA SER A 4 17.50 -0.60 -21.10
C SER A 4 16.92 -1.93 -20.62
N LYS A 5 17.45 -2.46 -19.51
CA LYS A 5 16.86 -3.59 -18.77
C LYS A 5 15.36 -3.30 -18.63
N PRO A 6 14.46 -4.30 -18.73
CA PRO A 6 13.04 -4.07 -18.53
C PRO A 6 12.84 -3.50 -17.13
N GLU A 7 12.65 -2.19 -17.04
CA GLU A 7 12.41 -1.50 -15.79
C GLU A 7 11.09 -2.04 -15.26
N GLY A 8 11.09 -2.61 -14.05
CA GLY A 8 9.83 -2.96 -13.39
C GLY A 8 8.96 -1.71 -13.34
N SER A 9 7.68 -1.86 -13.70
CA SER A 9 6.78 -0.72 -13.69
C SER A 9 6.46 -0.38 -12.23
N MET A 10 6.90 0.80 -11.79
CA MET A 10 6.60 1.32 -10.46
C MET A 10 5.09 1.34 -10.18
N LEU A 11 4.29 1.65 -11.20
CA LEU A 11 2.84 1.59 -11.14
C LEU A 11 2.33 0.17 -10.83
N THR A 12 2.88 -0.83 -11.50
CA THR A 12 2.51 -2.24 -11.29
C THR A 12 2.94 -2.72 -9.90
N GLY A 13 4.12 -2.31 -9.43
CA GLY A 13 4.56 -2.59 -8.06
C GLY A 13 3.61 -2.00 -7.02
N VAL A 14 3.23 -0.73 -7.18
CA VAL A 14 2.26 -0.05 -6.29
C VAL A 14 0.91 -0.77 -6.31
N LEU A 15 0.39 -1.13 -7.48
CA LEU A 15 -0.89 -1.84 -7.62
C LEU A 15 -0.86 -3.22 -6.94
N VAL A 16 0.20 -4.00 -7.14
CA VAL A 16 0.29 -5.33 -6.53
C VAL A 16 0.49 -5.23 -5.02
N GLY A 17 1.32 -4.29 -4.55
CA GLY A 17 1.47 -4.03 -3.12
C GLY A 17 0.17 -3.57 -2.46
N PHE A 18 -0.61 -2.74 -3.14
CA PHE A 18 -1.92 -2.31 -2.68
C PHE A 18 -2.87 -3.49 -2.53
N ILE A 19 -2.97 -4.35 -3.55
CA ILE A 19 -3.81 -5.57 -3.49
C ILE A 19 -3.33 -6.49 -2.36
N ALA A 20 -2.02 -6.66 -2.22
CA ALA A 20 -1.44 -7.47 -1.16
C ALA A 20 -1.75 -6.88 0.24
N MET A 21 -1.70 -5.56 0.41
CA MET A 21 -2.08 -4.91 1.67
C MET A 21 -3.55 -5.15 2.00
N LEU A 22 -4.45 -5.00 1.03
CA LEU A 22 -5.88 -5.28 1.25
C LEU A 22 -6.12 -6.73 1.69
N ALA A 23 -5.37 -7.67 1.12
CA ALA A 23 -5.51 -9.09 1.43
C ALA A 23 -4.85 -9.49 2.76
N LEU A 24 -3.67 -8.95 3.08
CA LEU A 24 -2.80 -9.42 4.17
C LEU A 24 -2.93 -8.59 5.44
N SER A 25 -3.06 -7.27 5.32
CA SER A 25 -3.02 -6.37 6.49
C SER A 25 -4.25 -6.50 7.39
N TRP A 26 -5.35 -7.04 6.86
CA TRP A 26 -6.53 -7.37 7.66
C TRP A 26 -6.26 -8.48 8.68
N TRP A 27 -5.47 -9.49 8.30
CA TRP A 27 -5.18 -10.65 9.16
C TRP A 27 -3.94 -10.45 10.01
N LEU A 28 -2.93 -9.76 9.47
CA LEU A 28 -1.63 -9.54 10.10
C LEU A 28 -1.21 -8.08 9.89
N PRO A 29 -1.60 -7.14 10.77
CA PRO A 29 -1.39 -5.71 10.53
C PRO A 29 0.08 -5.33 10.34
N ILE A 30 0.99 -5.93 11.11
CA ILE A 30 2.42 -5.57 11.07
C ILE A 30 3.16 -6.33 9.98
N ILE A 31 2.95 -7.65 9.91
CA ILE A 31 3.68 -8.52 8.97
C ILE A 31 3.10 -8.40 7.56
N GLY A 32 1.78 -8.21 7.44
CA GLY A 32 1.09 -8.01 6.16
C GLY A 32 1.55 -6.75 5.45
N ASP A 33 1.64 -5.61 6.17
CA ASP A 33 2.15 -4.35 5.61
C ASP A 33 3.60 -4.48 5.10
N LEU A 34 4.43 -5.23 5.84
CA LEU A 34 5.82 -5.48 5.47
C LEU A 34 5.92 -6.37 4.21
N ILE A 35 5.15 -7.45 4.14
CA ILE A 35 5.13 -8.38 2.99
C ILE A 35 4.56 -7.68 1.76
N ALA A 36 3.50 -6.91 1.92
CA ALA A 36 2.88 -6.17 0.83
C ALA A 36 3.81 -5.07 0.29
N GLY A 37 4.50 -4.35 1.18
CA GLY A 37 5.59 -3.45 0.81
C GLY A 37 6.71 -4.17 0.07
N PHE A 38 7.14 -5.33 0.56
CA PHE A 38 8.15 -6.17 -0.10
C PHE A 38 7.75 -6.57 -1.51
N LEU A 39 6.51 -7.02 -1.71
CA LEU A 39 5.96 -7.33 -3.03
C LEU A 39 5.96 -6.11 -3.95
N ALA A 40 5.56 -4.94 -3.44
CA ALA A 40 5.61 -3.69 -4.21
C ALA A 40 7.04 -3.36 -4.67
N GLY A 41 8.01 -3.44 -3.76
CA GLY A 41 9.41 -3.15 -4.07
C GLY A 41 10.05 -4.17 -5.01
N TYR A 42 9.73 -5.46 -4.81
CA TYR A 42 10.22 -6.55 -5.65
C TYR A 42 9.74 -6.42 -7.11
N ILE A 43 8.48 -6.02 -7.30
CA ILE A 43 7.87 -5.87 -8.63
C ILE A 43 8.27 -4.54 -9.28
N ALA A 44 8.39 -3.45 -8.50
CA ALA A 44 8.87 -2.17 -8.99
C ALA A 44 10.29 -2.27 -9.54
N LYS A 45 11.13 -3.17 -8.98
CA LYS A 45 12.54 -3.37 -9.34
C LYS A 45 13.37 -2.07 -9.27
N GLY A 46 14.68 -2.19 -9.43
CA GLY A 46 15.58 -1.04 -9.39
C GLY A 46 16.04 -0.70 -7.97
N SER A 47 16.32 0.57 -7.70
CA SER A 47 17.02 0.99 -6.49
C SER A 47 16.20 0.76 -5.21
N PRO A 48 16.85 0.57 -4.04
CA PRO A 48 16.16 0.43 -2.76
C PRO A 48 15.21 1.60 -2.47
N MET A 49 15.61 2.81 -2.87
CA MET A 49 14.80 4.02 -2.76
C MET A 49 13.52 3.96 -3.60
N ARG A 50 13.60 3.43 -4.83
CA ARG A 50 12.41 3.21 -5.69
C ARG A 50 11.47 2.18 -5.07
N GLY A 51 12.01 1.10 -4.49
CA GLY A 51 11.22 0.10 -3.78
C GLY A 51 10.51 0.63 -2.53
N ALA A 52 11.22 1.43 -1.73
CA ALA A 52 10.65 2.09 -0.56
C ALA A 52 9.49 3.01 -0.93
N LEU A 53 9.66 3.81 -1.99
CA LEU A 53 8.61 4.68 -2.51
C LEU A 53 7.41 3.88 -3.02
N ALA A 54 7.64 2.76 -3.72
CA ALA A 54 6.56 1.89 -4.18
C ALA A 54 5.74 1.31 -3.02
N GLY A 55 6.41 0.83 -1.96
CA GLY A 55 5.75 0.31 -0.75
C GLY A 55 5.02 1.40 0.05
N PHE A 56 5.60 2.59 0.18
CA PHE A 56 4.95 3.73 0.83
C PHE A 56 3.69 4.17 0.07
N LEU A 57 3.81 4.34 -1.26
CA LEU A 57 2.70 4.75 -2.12
C LEU A 57 1.58 3.70 -2.12
N ALA A 58 1.92 2.41 -2.14
CA ALA A 58 0.95 1.33 -2.00
C ALA A 58 0.15 1.45 -0.70
N GLY A 59 0.81 1.76 0.43
CA GLY A 59 0.14 1.92 1.73
C GLY A 59 -0.72 3.16 1.86
N VAL A 60 -0.25 4.30 1.36
CA VAL A 60 -1.05 5.54 1.37
C VAL A 60 -2.27 5.40 0.46
N LEU A 61 -2.11 4.85 -0.75
CA LEU A 61 -3.24 4.57 -1.64
C LEU A 61 -4.21 3.54 -1.03
N GLY A 62 -3.67 2.54 -0.35
CA GLY A 62 -4.36 1.61 0.55
C GLY A 62 -5.41 2.30 1.41
N ALA A 63 -4.93 3.21 2.24
CA ALA A 63 -5.74 3.88 3.24
C ALA A 63 -6.73 4.89 2.66
N ILE A 64 -6.34 5.61 1.61
CA ILE A 64 -7.24 6.56 0.92
C ILE A 64 -8.44 5.81 0.34
N ILE A 65 -8.19 4.69 -0.36
CA ILE A 65 -9.26 3.90 -0.96
C ILE A 65 -10.14 3.29 0.15
N LEU A 66 -9.54 2.78 1.21
CA LEU A 66 -10.28 2.24 2.36
C LEU A 66 -11.18 3.31 3.02
N ALA A 67 -10.69 4.54 3.16
CA ALA A 67 -11.45 5.65 3.74
C ALA A 67 -12.66 6.05 2.88
N ILE A 68 -12.48 6.10 1.55
CA ILE A 68 -13.57 6.36 0.61
C ILE A 68 -14.61 5.24 0.68
N LEU A 69 -14.17 3.98 0.69
CA LEU A 69 -15.07 2.82 0.81
C LEU A 69 -15.82 2.82 2.14
N ALA A 70 -15.14 3.05 3.26
CA ALA A 70 -15.78 3.11 4.57
C ALA A 70 -16.85 4.22 4.62
N THR A 71 -16.55 5.40 4.07
CA THR A 71 -17.48 6.53 4.01
C THR A 71 -18.69 6.21 3.11
N THR A 72 -18.46 5.68 1.91
CA THR A 72 -19.54 5.40 0.94
C THR A 72 -20.42 4.22 1.37
N VAL A 73 -19.83 3.15 1.88
CA VAL A 73 -20.55 1.99 2.44
C VAL A 73 -21.30 2.40 3.69
N GLY A 74 -20.67 3.16 4.59
CA GLY A 74 -21.33 3.71 5.76
C GLY A 74 -22.55 4.55 5.37
N LEU A 75 -22.39 5.45 4.39
CA LEU A 75 -23.49 6.27 3.88
C LEU A 75 -24.63 5.43 3.29
N ALA A 76 -24.30 4.38 2.53
CA ALA A 76 -25.30 3.50 1.91
C ALA A 76 -26.08 2.67 2.94
N LEU A 77 -25.42 2.21 4.01
CA LEU A 77 -26.03 1.29 4.99
C LEU A 77 -26.81 2.00 6.09
N ALA A 78 -26.34 3.16 6.56
CA ALA A 78 -26.91 3.87 7.70
C ALA A 78 -27.14 5.36 7.44
N GLY A 79 -27.21 5.77 6.17
CA GLY A 79 -27.45 7.15 5.77
C GLY A 79 -26.36 8.10 6.27
N ILE A 80 -26.72 9.34 6.54
CA ILE A 80 -25.77 10.39 6.94
C ILE A 80 -24.95 10.00 8.18
N VAL A 81 -25.57 9.34 9.17
CA VAL A 81 -24.89 8.89 10.39
C VAL A 81 -23.83 7.85 10.05
N GLY A 82 -24.16 6.88 9.19
CA GLY A 82 -23.20 5.90 8.71
C GLY A 82 -22.07 6.52 7.88
N GLY A 83 -22.37 7.54 7.07
CA GLY A 83 -21.36 8.30 6.31
C GLY A 83 -20.37 9.03 7.22
N ILE A 84 -20.86 9.66 8.30
CA ILE A 84 -20.00 10.34 9.29
C ILE A 84 -19.13 9.32 10.04
N LEU A 85 -19.70 8.20 10.49
CA LEU A 85 -18.93 7.15 11.17
C LEU A 85 -17.91 6.50 10.22
N GLY A 86 -18.28 6.28 8.96
CA GLY A 86 -17.40 5.79 7.91
C GLY A 86 -16.25 6.75 7.62
N ALA A 87 -16.52 8.06 7.58
CA ALA A 87 -15.49 9.09 7.43
C ALA A 87 -14.56 9.15 8.64
N ALA A 88 -15.09 9.07 9.86
CA ALA A 88 -14.29 9.03 11.08
C ALA A 88 -13.38 7.79 11.12
N ALA A 89 -13.92 6.62 10.76
CA ALA A 89 -13.15 5.39 10.62
C ALA A 89 -12.08 5.49 9.51
N GLY A 90 -12.42 6.14 8.39
CA GLY A 90 -11.48 6.40 7.28
C GLY A 90 -10.33 7.31 7.69
N ILE A 91 -10.60 8.38 8.43
CA ILE A 91 -9.57 9.28 8.98
C ILE A 91 -8.66 8.51 9.95
N ALA A 92 -9.24 7.70 10.83
CA ALA A 92 -8.46 6.84 11.72
C ALA A 92 -7.58 5.85 10.94
N ALA A 93 -8.11 5.25 9.86
CA ALA A 93 -7.36 4.35 9.00
C ALA A 93 -6.18 5.06 8.32
N ILE A 94 -6.34 6.31 7.86
CA ILE A 94 -5.26 7.12 7.27
C ILE A 94 -4.17 7.44 8.29
N ILE A 95 -4.54 7.77 9.53
CA ILE A 95 -3.57 8.03 10.60
C ILE A 95 -2.77 6.74 10.90
N LEU A 96 -3.47 5.61 11.02
CA LEU A 96 -2.84 4.32 11.27
C LEU A 96 -2.02 3.83 10.07
N SER A 97 -2.39 4.20 8.85
CA SER A 97 -1.65 3.83 7.64
C SER A 97 -0.31 4.52 7.53
N VAL A 98 -0.04 5.59 8.30
CA VAL A 98 1.33 6.14 8.36
C VAL A 98 2.30 5.08 8.88
N LYS A 99 1.91 4.32 9.91
CA LYS A 99 2.70 3.18 10.40
C LYS A 99 2.83 2.12 9.31
N GLY A 100 1.73 1.74 8.67
CA GLY A 100 1.72 0.71 7.62
C GLY A 100 2.51 1.10 6.38
N ALA A 101 2.49 2.37 5.99
CA ALA A 101 3.24 2.91 4.86
C ALA A 101 4.75 2.99 5.17
N LEU A 102 5.13 3.29 6.42
CA LEU A 102 6.53 3.22 6.86
C LEU A 102 7.04 1.77 6.87
N LEU A 103 6.25 0.83 7.40
CA LEU A 103 6.58 -0.61 7.33
C LEU A 103 6.63 -1.09 5.89
N GLY A 104 5.68 -0.66 5.05
CA GLY A 104 5.65 -0.93 3.62
C GLY A 104 6.87 -0.36 2.89
N ALA A 105 7.36 0.81 3.29
CA ALA A 105 8.59 1.40 2.75
C ALA A 105 9.82 0.55 3.11
N VAL A 106 9.92 0.05 4.34
CA VAL A 106 10.99 -0.86 4.76
C VAL A 106 10.92 -2.18 3.97
N GLY A 107 9.73 -2.79 3.91
CA GLY A 107 9.49 -3.98 3.12
C GLY A 107 9.87 -3.77 1.66
N GLY A 108 9.44 -2.66 1.06
CA GLY A 108 9.70 -2.31 -0.33
C GLY A 108 11.17 -2.04 -0.64
N ALA A 109 11.90 -1.42 0.28
CA ALA A 109 13.36 -1.28 0.15
C ALA A 109 14.03 -2.65 0.06
N ILE A 110 13.66 -3.57 0.95
CA ILE A 110 14.18 -4.94 1.00
C ILE A 110 13.78 -5.71 -0.27
N GLY A 111 12.53 -5.60 -0.71
CA GLY A 111 12.03 -6.24 -1.92
C GLY A 111 12.78 -5.81 -3.18
N ALA A 112 13.02 -4.50 -3.33
CA ALA A 112 13.81 -3.98 -4.43
C ALA A 112 15.28 -4.43 -4.37
N LEU A 113 15.89 -4.49 -3.19
CA LEU A 113 17.24 -5.04 -2.99
C LEU A 113 17.36 -6.49 -3.44
N VAL A 114 16.37 -7.31 -3.10
CA VAL A 114 16.32 -8.72 -3.51
C VAL A 114 16.12 -8.83 -5.02
N ALA A 115 15.26 -8.01 -5.61
CA ALA A 115 15.02 -7.99 -7.06
C ALA A 115 16.16 -7.38 -7.89
N HIS A 116 17.13 -6.71 -7.24
CA HIS A 116 18.30 -6.11 -7.89
C HIS A 116 19.44 -7.11 -8.11
N ARG A 117 19.35 -8.33 -7.54
CA ARG A 117 20.25 -9.45 -7.85
C ARG A 117 19.77 -10.18 -9.11
#